data_AF-A0A0D2M0V1-F1
#
_entry.id   AF-A0A0D2M0V1-F1
#
_cell.length_a   1.000
_cell.length_b   1.000
_cell.length_c   1.000
_cell.angle_alpha   90.00
_cell.angle_beta   90.00
_cell.angle_gamma   90.00
#
_symmetry.space_group_name_H-M   'P 1'
#
loop_
_entity.id
_entity.type
_entity.pdbx_description
1 polymer ?
#
loop_
_entity_poly.entity_id
_entity_poly.type
_entity_poly.pdbx_seq_one_letter_code
_entity_poly.pdbx_strand_id
1 'polypeptide(L)'
;MPKQSKKSKSKRVTLKQKYKVIKKVKEHHKKKKKELKKLGKRAPKEKDPGIPNQWPFKEELIKELAWKRNQILQQEKEKRDERKRAREEREAMEEDGAAQKEMEALQQGAAAKEADFETRKKARLTAGSGGGDQDGSRRAFYKEFRRVVEASDVVIQVLDARDPEGCRCVDVERYVRSLDPNKRIVLLLNKMGAHTWAFWRG
;
A
#
# COMPACT_ATOMS: atom_id res chain seq x y z
N MET A 1 -5.49 -68.55 3.70
CA MET A 1 -4.73 -67.28 3.58
C MET A 1 -5.40 -66.41 2.52
N PRO A 2 -5.80 -65.16 2.82
CA PRO A 2 -6.48 -64.33 1.84
C PRO A 2 -5.50 -63.98 0.71
N LYS A 3 -5.87 -64.29 -0.54
CA LYS A 3 -5.08 -63.98 -1.74
C LYS A 3 -4.92 -62.46 -1.84
N GLN A 4 -3.75 -61.94 -1.47
CA GLN A 4 -3.45 -60.52 -1.67
C GLN A 4 -3.50 -60.20 -3.17
N SER A 5 -4.35 -59.24 -3.52
CA SER A 5 -4.44 -58.71 -4.88
C SER A 5 -3.05 -58.24 -5.33
N LYS A 6 -2.53 -58.85 -6.41
CA LYS A 6 -1.24 -58.48 -7.03
C LYS A 6 -1.24 -57.09 -7.68
N LYS A 7 -2.31 -56.31 -7.56
CA LYS A 7 -2.45 -54.96 -8.13
C LYS A 7 -2.71 -53.95 -7.01
N SER A 8 -1.67 -53.60 -6.25
CA SER A 8 -1.74 -52.46 -5.32
C SER A 8 -1.79 -51.15 -6.11
N LYS A 9 -2.81 -50.32 -5.90
CA LYS A 9 -2.86 -48.98 -6.51
C LYS A 9 -1.70 -48.13 -5.97
N SER A 10 -0.96 -47.50 -6.86
CA SER A 10 0.14 -46.60 -6.49
C SER A 10 -0.38 -45.42 -5.68
N LYS A 11 0.34 -45.07 -4.60
CA LYS A 11 0.11 -43.84 -3.84
C LYS A 11 0.67 -42.60 -4.55
N ARG A 12 1.38 -42.77 -5.68
CA ARG A 12 1.97 -41.68 -6.46
C ARG A 12 0.86 -40.87 -7.11
N VAL A 13 0.83 -39.58 -6.81
CA VAL A 13 -0.15 -38.64 -7.35
C VAL A 13 0.46 -37.93 -8.55
N THR A 14 -0.27 -37.87 -9.67
CA THR A 14 0.17 -37.09 -10.84
C THR A 14 0.08 -35.60 -10.54
N LEU A 15 0.93 -34.77 -11.18
CA LEU A 15 0.86 -33.31 -11.04
C LEU A 15 -0.51 -32.76 -11.41
N LYS A 16 -1.15 -33.32 -12.46
CA LYS A 16 -2.52 -32.99 -12.87
C LYS A 16 -3.54 -33.20 -11.75
N GLN A 17 -3.45 -34.33 -11.03
CA GLN A 17 -4.31 -34.61 -9.88
C GLN A 17 -4.01 -33.66 -8.71
N LYS A 18 -2.74 -33.38 -8.41
CA LYS A 18 -2.32 -32.44 -7.36
C LYS A 18 -2.91 -31.04 -7.59
N TYR A 19 -2.74 -30.48 -8.79
CA TYR A 19 -3.28 -29.16 -9.12
C TYR A 19 -4.82 -29.14 -9.17
N LYS A 20 -5.47 -30.24 -9.61
CA LYS A 20 -6.93 -30.38 -9.57
C LYS A 20 -7.45 -30.37 -8.13
N VAL A 21 -6.79 -31.07 -7.20
CA VAL A 21 -7.17 -31.09 -5.78
C VAL A 21 -7.00 -29.70 -5.16
N ILE A 22 -5.85 -29.04 -5.39
CA ILE A 22 -5.59 -27.69 -4.90
C ILE A 22 -6.67 -26.70 -5.39
N LYS A 23 -7.00 -26.74 -6.68
CA LYS A 23 -8.04 -25.90 -7.27
C LYS A 23 -9.40 -26.14 -6.62
N LYS A 24 -9.81 -27.42 -6.47
CA LYS A 24 -11.07 -27.79 -5.80
C LYS A 24 -11.14 -27.33 -4.35
N VAL A 25 -10.05 -27.50 -3.58
CA VAL A 25 -9.98 -27.03 -2.18
C VAL A 25 -10.11 -25.52 -2.10
N LYS A 26 -9.41 -24.79 -2.97
CA LYS A 26 -9.48 -23.32 -3.05
C LYS A 26 -10.89 -22.85 -3.40
N GLU A 27 -11.54 -23.47 -4.37
CA GLU A 27 -12.92 -23.16 -4.77
C GLU A 27 -13.90 -23.45 -3.61
N HIS A 28 -13.74 -24.57 -2.93
CA HIS A 28 -14.53 -24.93 -1.76
C HIS A 28 -14.37 -23.93 -0.60
N HIS A 29 -13.15 -23.52 -0.25
CA HIS A 29 -12.91 -22.47 0.75
C HIS A 29 -13.51 -21.12 0.33
N LYS A 30 -13.42 -20.77 -0.96
CA LYS A 30 -14.04 -19.57 -1.50
C LYS A 30 -15.57 -19.61 -1.37
N LYS A 31 -16.19 -20.76 -1.65
CA LYS A 31 -17.64 -20.97 -1.50
C LYS A 31 -18.06 -20.87 -0.02
N LYS A 32 -17.39 -21.60 0.89
CA LYS A 32 -17.64 -21.52 2.34
C LYS A 32 -17.53 -20.10 2.87
N LYS A 33 -16.51 -19.33 2.46
CA LYS A 33 -16.35 -17.92 2.86
C LYS A 33 -17.51 -17.04 2.38
N LYS A 34 -18.01 -17.26 1.15
CA LYS A 34 -19.18 -16.54 0.63
C LYS A 34 -20.45 -16.90 1.39
N GLU A 35 -20.66 -18.18 1.69
CA GLU A 35 -21.82 -18.65 2.46
C GLU A 35 -21.79 -18.10 3.90
N LEU A 36 -20.64 -18.15 4.57
CA LEU A 36 -20.47 -17.55 5.91
C LEU A 36 -20.75 -16.05 5.91
N LYS A 37 -20.32 -15.32 4.87
CA LYS A 37 -20.66 -13.89 4.70
C LYS A 37 -22.15 -13.66 4.47
N LYS A 38 -22.81 -14.49 3.63
CA LYS A 38 -24.27 -14.41 3.39
C LYS A 38 -25.09 -14.67 4.64
N LEU A 39 -24.65 -15.60 5.50
CA LEU A 39 -25.31 -15.87 6.78
C LEU A 39 -25.19 -14.72 7.79
N GLY A 40 -24.36 -13.69 7.54
CA GLY A 40 -24.15 -12.57 8.46
C GLY A 40 -23.54 -12.96 9.82
N LYS A 41 -23.17 -14.23 10.00
CA LYS A 41 -22.61 -14.75 11.24
C LYS A 41 -21.18 -14.24 11.37
N ARG A 42 -20.96 -13.32 12.31
CA ARG A 42 -19.61 -12.98 12.79
C ARG A 42 -18.95 -14.28 13.25
N ALA A 43 -17.67 -14.46 12.95
CA ALA A 43 -16.93 -15.62 13.45
C ALA A 43 -17.13 -15.70 14.98
N PRO A 44 -17.56 -16.85 15.52
CA PRO A 44 -17.72 -16.97 16.97
C PRO A 44 -16.40 -16.63 17.62
N LYS A 45 -16.41 -15.71 18.59
CA LYS A 45 -15.24 -15.46 19.41
C LYS A 45 -14.91 -16.77 20.12
N GLU A 46 -13.65 -17.18 20.03
CA GLU A 46 -13.13 -18.32 20.75
C GLU A 46 -13.41 -18.07 22.25
N LYS A 47 -14.29 -18.87 22.83
CA LYS A 47 -14.62 -18.77 24.24
C LYS A 47 -13.50 -19.47 24.98
N ASP A 48 -12.79 -18.73 25.81
CA ASP A 48 -11.76 -19.28 26.68
C ASP A 48 -12.42 -20.40 27.53
N PRO A 49 -11.92 -21.65 27.46
CA PRO A 49 -12.45 -22.74 28.27
C PRO A 49 -12.34 -22.48 29.79
N GLY A 50 -11.63 -21.43 30.20
CA GLY A 50 -11.59 -20.94 31.57
C GLY A 50 -10.77 -21.86 32.48
N ILE A 51 -10.41 -21.34 33.65
CA ILE A 51 -9.60 -22.09 34.62
C ILE A 51 -10.50 -23.14 35.30
N PRO A 52 -10.19 -24.44 35.18
CA PRO A 52 -10.96 -25.51 35.82
C PRO A 52 -11.05 -25.32 37.34
N ASN A 53 -12.19 -25.72 37.93
CA ASN A 53 -12.48 -25.46 39.35
C ASN A 53 -11.63 -26.26 40.35
N GLN A 54 -10.84 -27.23 39.89
CA GLN A 54 -10.01 -28.09 40.73
C GLN A 54 -8.63 -27.50 41.03
N TRP A 55 -8.31 -26.30 40.52
CA TRP A 55 -7.01 -25.69 40.73
C TRP A 55 -6.94 -25.04 42.13
N PRO A 56 -6.03 -25.47 43.02
CA PRO A 56 -5.94 -24.97 44.41
C PRO A 56 -5.69 -23.46 44.54
N PHE A 57 -4.91 -22.86 43.64
CA PHE A 57 -4.63 -21.42 43.56
C PHE A 57 -5.51 -20.64 42.56
N LYS A 58 -6.68 -21.17 42.20
CA LYS A 58 -7.59 -20.52 41.23
C LYS A 58 -7.96 -19.09 41.64
N GLU A 59 -8.18 -18.84 42.93
CA GLU A 59 -8.56 -17.51 43.42
C GLU A 59 -7.44 -16.49 43.30
N GLU A 60 -6.21 -16.87 43.62
CA GLU A 60 -5.02 -16.01 43.48
C GLU A 60 -4.76 -15.70 42.00
N LEU A 61 -4.88 -16.71 41.14
CA LEU A 61 -4.72 -16.56 39.69
C LEU A 61 -5.80 -15.64 39.10
N ILE A 62 -7.06 -15.76 39.54
CA ILE A 62 -8.14 -14.86 39.12
C ILE A 62 -7.87 -13.42 39.58
N LYS A 63 -7.39 -13.22 40.82
CA LYS A 63 -7.02 -11.90 41.34
C LYS A 63 -5.89 -11.27 40.53
N GLU A 64 -4.84 -12.03 40.22
CA GLU A 64 -3.71 -11.56 39.41
C GLU A 64 -4.15 -11.20 37.98
N LEU A 65 -4.97 -12.03 37.35
CA LEU A 65 -5.52 -11.77 36.02
C LEU A 65 -6.42 -10.53 36.01
N ALA A 66 -7.25 -10.34 37.03
CA ALA A 66 -8.10 -9.16 37.18
C ALA A 66 -7.25 -7.89 37.35
N TRP A 67 -6.19 -7.95 38.17
CA TRP A 67 -5.26 -6.85 38.36
C TRP A 67 -4.54 -6.47 37.06
N LYS A 68 -3.96 -7.44 36.35
CA LYS A 68 -3.31 -7.23 35.04
C LYS A 68 -4.29 -6.63 34.02
N ARG A 69 -5.53 -7.13 33.97
CA ARG A 69 -6.55 -6.60 33.06
C ARG A 69 -6.90 -5.14 33.39
N ASN A 70 -7.00 -4.78 34.67
CA ASN A 70 -7.26 -3.41 35.09
C ASN A 70 -6.09 -2.48 34.73
N GLN A 71 -4.85 -2.93 34.89
CA GLN A 71 -3.67 -2.16 34.48
C GLN A 71 -3.64 -1.91 32.97
N ILE A 72 -3.91 -2.95 32.16
CA ILE A 72 -3.96 -2.82 30.70
C ILE A 72 -5.06 -1.82 30.29
N LEU A 73 -6.24 -1.90 30.91
CA LEU A 73 -7.34 -0.97 30.65
C LEU A 73 -7.01 0.47 31.05
N GLN A 74 -6.29 0.67 32.15
CA GLN A 74 -5.83 2.00 32.57
C GLN A 74 -4.83 2.59 31.57
N GLN A 75 -3.80 1.81 31.19
CA GLN A 75 -2.82 2.24 30.19
C GLN A 75 -3.47 2.54 28.83
N GLU A 76 -4.46 1.76 28.42
CA GLU A 76 -5.17 1.99 27.16
C GLU A 76 -6.03 3.25 27.21
N LYS A 77 -6.68 3.53 28.35
CA LYS A 77 -7.38 4.80 28.57
C LYS A 77 -6.44 6.00 28.55
N GLU A 78 -5.32 5.93 29.28
CA GLU A 78 -4.32 7.00 29.30
C GLU A 78 -3.78 7.29 27.89
N LYS A 79 -3.40 6.25 27.14
CA LYS A 79 -2.97 6.40 25.73
C LYS A 79 -4.06 6.98 24.84
N ARG A 80 -5.33 6.65 25.09
CA ARG A 80 -6.46 7.20 24.33
C ARG A 80 -6.66 8.68 24.65
N ASP A 81 -6.57 9.06 25.92
CA ASP A 81 -6.72 10.44 26.36
C ASP A 81 -5.55 11.30 25.89
N GLU A 82 -4.32 10.77 25.93
CA GLU A 82 -3.12 11.40 25.37
C GLU A 82 -3.25 11.62 23.85
N ARG A 83 -3.72 10.61 23.11
CA ARG A 83 -4.01 10.76 21.67
C ARG A 83 -5.09 11.79 21.38
N LYS A 84 -6.10 11.92 22.25
CA LYS A 84 -7.17 12.91 22.12
C LYS A 84 -6.62 14.32 22.35
N ARG A 85 -5.85 14.52 23.44
CA ARG A 85 -5.17 15.80 23.73
C ARG A 85 -4.20 16.21 22.63
N ALA A 86 -3.37 15.28 22.15
CA ALA A 86 -2.45 15.55 21.04
C ALA A 86 -3.16 15.88 19.72
N ARG A 87 -4.38 15.36 19.51
CA ARG A 87 -5.21 15.74 18.37
C ARG A 87 -5.80 17.14 18.54
N GLU A 88 -6.36 17.43 19.71
CA GLU A 88 -6.90 18.76 20.05
C GLU A 88 -5.83 19.85 19.98
N GLU A 89 -4.60 19.57 20.45
CA GLU A 89 -3.47 20.48 20.37
C GLU A 89 -3.01 20.72 18.91
N ARG A 90 -3.00 19.67 18.08
CA ARG A 90 -2.72 19.81 16.65
C ARG A 90 -3.79 20.61 15.92
N GLU A 91 -5.05 20.39 16.25
CA GLU A 91 -6.20 21.08 15.67
C GLU A 91 -6.19 22.57 16.05
N ALA A 92 -5.86 22.90 17.31
CA ALA A 92 -5.68 24.29 17.77
C ALA A 92 -4.50 25.00 17.07
N MET A 93 -3.34 24.33 16.91
CA MET A 93 -2.21 24.90 16.14
C MET A 93 -2.53 25.09 14.66
N GLU A 94 -3.40 24.25 14.09
CA GLU A 94 -3.83 24.34 12.70
C GLU A 94 -4.83 25.50 12.49
N GLU A 95 -5.72 25.78 13.45
CA GLU A 95 -6.61 26.95 13.43
C GLU A 95 -5.85 28.28 13.54
N ASP A 96 -4.89 28.41 14.46
CA ASP A 96 -4.06 29.62 14.58
C ASP A 96 -3.18 29.83 13.33
N GLY A 97 -2.63 28.74 12.78
CA GLY A 97 -1.86 28.77 11.54
C GLY A 97 -2.71 29.05 10.30
N ALA A 98 -3.99 28.67 10.30
CA ALA A 98 -4.92 28.96 9.22
C ALA A 98 -5.32 30.44 9.20
N ALA A 99 -5.56 31.07 10.36
CA ALA A 99 -5.87 32.50 10.45
C ALA A 99 -4.70 33.39 9.98
N GLN A 100 -3.46 33.04 10.36
CA GLN A 100 -2.26 33.73 9.88
C GLN A 100 -2.04 33.53 8.38
N LYS A 101 -2.21 32.29 7.88
CA LYS A 101 -2.11 32.00 6.45
C LYS A 101 -3.23 32.63 5.63
N GLU A 102 -4.43 32.78 6.16
CA GLU A 102 -5.55 33.43 5.48
C GLU A 102 -5.30 34.94 5.32
N MET A 103 -4.76 35.60 6.35
CA MET A 103 -4.34 37.00 6.28
C MET A 103 -3.16 37.21 5.32
N GLU A 104 -2.17 36.31 5.34
CA GLU A 104 -1.03 36.34 4.41
C GLU A 104 -1.48 36.02 2.97
N ALA A 105 -2.40 35.07 2.77
CA ALA A 105 -2.98 34.75 1.46
C ALA A 105 -3.88 35.87 0.92
N LEU A 106 -4.54 36.64 1.79
CA LEU A 106 -5.28 37.85 1.40
C LEU A 106 -4.34 38.96 0.90
N GLN A 107 -3.20 39.17 1.59
CA GLN A 107 -2.18 40.13 1.17
C GLN A 107 -1.47 39.69 -0.11
N GLN A 108 -1.04 38.43 -0.19
CA GLN A 108 -0.48 37.84 -1.40
C GLN A 108 -1.50 37.80 -2.53
N GLY A 109 -2.79 37.58 -2.23
CA GLY A 109 -3.89 37.62 -3.19
C GLY A 109 -4.19 39.02 -3.71
N ALA A 110 -4.02 40.06 -2.90
CA ALA A 110 -4.10 41.45 -3.35
C ALA A 110 -2.91 41.80 -4.29
N ALA A 111 -1.69 41.43 -3.90
CA ALA A 111 -0.49 41.62 -4.73
C ALA A 111 -0.54 40.79 -6.03
N ALA A 112 -1.04 39.55 -5.96
CA ALA A 112 -1.22 38.68 -7.11
C ALA A 112 -2.34 39.19 -8.02
N LYS A 113 -3.43 39.76 -7.50
CA LYS A 113 -4.47 40.42 -8.31
C LYS A 113 -3.95 41.65 -9.04
N GLU A 114 -3.05 42.41 -8.43
CA GLU A 114 -2.39 43.56 -9.06
C GLU A 114 -1.42 43.10 -10.17
N ALA A 115 -0.62 42.07 -9.90
CA ALA A 115 0.22 41.44 -10.91
C ALA A 115 -0.60 40.78 -12.03
N ASP A 116 -1.69 40.08 -11.71
CA ASP A 116 -2.62 39.47 -12.67
C ASP A 116 -3.38 40.53 -13.47
N PHE A 117 -3.66 41.71 -12.94
CA PHE A 117 -4.26 42.81 -13.72
C PHE A 117 -3.28 43.30 -14.81
N GLU A 118 -2.01 43.48 -14.46
CA GLU A 118 -0.95 43.81 -15.42
C GLU A 118 -0.66 42.66 -16.40
N THR A 119 -0.71 41.43 -15.92
CA THR A 119 -0.48 40.22 -16.74
C THR A 119 -1.67 39.93 -17.64
N ARG A 120 -2.91 40.16 -17.20
CA ARG A 120 -4.16 40.02 -17.97
C ARG A 120 -4.33 41.14 -18.98
N LYS A 121 -3.83 42.34 -18.70
CA LYS A 121 -3.66 43.41 -19.70
C LYS A 121 -2.68 42.98 -20.80
N LYS A 122 -1.59 42.28 -20.45
CA LYS A 122 -0.64 41.65 -21.39
C LYS A 122 -1.18 40.38 -22.08
N ALA A 123 -1.98 39.55 -21.42
CA ALA A 123 -2.46 38.26 -21.91
C ALA A 123 -3.77 38.35 -22.70
N ARG A 124 -4.57 39.40 -22.48
CA ARG A 124 -5.71 39.74 -23.35
C ARG A 124 -5.26 40.12 -24.78
N LEU A 125 -3.95 40.29 -25.00
CA LEU A 125 -3.31 40.40 -26.31
C LEU A 125 -2.85 39.05 -26.91
N THR A 126 -2.80 37.93 -26.17
CA THR A 126 -2.07 36.72 -26.61
C THR A 126 -2.88 35.41 -26.69
N ALA A 127 -4.21 35.43 -26.50
CA ALA A 127 -5.05 34.21 -26.44
C ALA A 127 -4.65 33.30 -25.26
N GLY A 128 -5.42 32.34 -24.76
CA GLY A 128 -6.63 31.66 -25.17
C GLY A 128 -6.56 30.26 -24.54
N SER A 129 -7.65 29.82 -23.89
CA SER A 129 -8.02 28.42 -23.61
C SER A 129 -7.21 27.53 -22.64
N GLY A 130 -7.94 27.01 -21.63
CA GLY A 130 -7.89 25.61 -21.13
C GLY A 130 -6.97 25.33 -19.93
N GLY A 131 -7.36 24.61 -18.87
CA GLY A 131 -8.53 23.77 -18.58
C GLY A 131 -8.10 22.44 -17.94
N GLY A 132 -8.72 22.02 -16.83
CA GLY A 132 -9.02 20.61 -16.55
C GLY A 132 -8.37 19.93 -15.33
N ASP A 133 -9.16 19.75 -14.26
CA ASP A 133 -8.94 19.03 -12.99
C ASP A 133 -8.66 17.51 -13.08
N GLN A 134 -7.75 17.04 -13.93
CA GLN A 134 -7.34 15.62 -14.01
C GLN A 134 -6.04 15.29 -13.23
N ASP A 135 -5.58 16.23 -12.40
CA ASP A 135 -4.17 16.33 -12.00
C ASP A 135 -3.83 15.71 -10.62
N GLY A 136 -4.81 15.41 -9.77
CA GLY A 136 -4.56 14.99 -8.38
C GLY A 136 -3.78 13.67 -8.24
N SER A 137 -4.16 12.63 -8.99
CA SER A 137 -3.52 11.30 -8.93
C SER A 137 -2.12 11.31 -9.55
N ARG A 138 -1.95 12.03 -10.66
CA ARG A 138 -0.64 12.15 -11.35
C ARG A 138 0.33 12.97 -10.52
N ARG A 139 -0.12 14.09 -9.93
CA ARG A 139 0.69 14.87 -8.98
C ARG A 139 1.17 14.05 -7.80
N ALA A 140 0.30 13.21 -7.22
CA ALA A 140 0.69 12.35 -6.11
C ALA A 140 1.75 11.33 -6.52
N PHE A 141 1.62 10.72 -7.70
CA PHE A 141 2.64 9.81 -8.25
C PHE A 141 3.96 10.51 -8.51
N TYR A 142 3.95 11.70 -9.13
CA TYR A 142 5.17 12.47 -9.39
C TYR A 142 5.87 12.93 -8.10
N LYS A 143 5.10 13.23 -7.04
CA LYS A 143 5.66 13.57 -5.73
C LYS A 143 6.43 12.39 -5.13
N GLU A 144 5.86 11.19 -5.16
CA GLU A 144 6.53 9.98 -4.66
C GLU A 144 7.72 9.60 -5.53
N PHE A 145 7.58 9.69 -6.85
CA PHE A 145 8.68 9.45 -7.79
C PHE A 145 9.89 10.34 -7.50
N ARG A 146 9.68 11.65 -7.30
CA ARG A 146 10.76 12.58 -6.94
C ARG A 146 11.45 12.17 -5.64
N ARG A 147 10.66 11.85 -4.60
CA ARG A 147 11.18 11.41 -3.30
C ARG A 147 12.07 10.17 -3.42
N VAL A 148 11.66 9.19 -4.22
CA VAL A 148 12.43 7.96 -4.45
C VAL A 148 13.72 8.24 -5.24
N VAL A 149 13.66 9.08 -6.28
CA VAL A 149 14.84 9.45 -7.06
C VAL A 149 15.88 10.19 -6.21
N GLU A 150 15.45 11.12 -5.36
CA GLU A 150 16.34 11.85 -4.45
C GLU A 150 17.04 10.92 -3.46
N ALA A 151 16.32 9.98 -2.87
CA ALA A 151 16.85 9.05 -1.86
C ALA A 151 17.70 7.89 -2.43
N SER A 152 17.72 7.67 -3.75
CA SER A 152 18.39 6.52 -4.38
C SER A 152 19.72 6.90 -5.03
N ASP A 153 20.77 6.09 -4.83
CA ASP A 153 22.04 6.25 -5.58
C ASP A 153 21.99 5.63 -6.98
N VAL A 154 21.16 4.58 -7.14
CA VAL A 154 21.01 3.81 -8.38
C VAL A 154 19.52 3.65 -8.71
N VAL A 155 19.14 3.96 -9.95
CA VAL A 155 17.77 3.80 -10.47
C VAL A 155 17.76 2.66 -11.49
N ILE A 156 16.88 1.68 -11.29
CA ILE A 156 16.72 0.55 -12.22
C ILE A 156 15.47 0.79 -13.08
N GLN A 157 15.67 0.90 -14.39
CA GLN A 157 14.58 0.97 -15.36
C GLN A 157 14.36 -0.41 -15.97
N VAL A 158 13.22 -1.01 -15.63
CA VAL A 158 12.87 -2.35 -16.11
C VAL A 158 12.23 -2.25 -17.50
N LEU A 159 12.84 -2.91 -18.48
CA LEU A 159 12.39 -2.95 -19.87
C LEU A 159 11.81 -4.34 -20.20
N ASP A 160 10.80 -4.42 -21.06
CA ASP A 160 10.29 -5.69 -21.60
C ASP A 160 11.14 -6.09 -22.82
N ALA A 161 11.72 -7.29 -22.79
CA ALA A 161 12.58 -7.79 -23.85
C ALA A 161 11.94 -7.85 -25.25
N ARG A 162 10.60 -7.87 -25.31
CA ARG A 162 9.85 -7.91 -26.57
C ARG A 162 9.77 -6.55 -27.25
N ASP A 163 9.84 -5.48 -26.47
CA ASP A 163 9.79 -4.09 -26.94
C ASP A 163 10.54 -3.17 -25.96
N PRO A 164 11.88 -3.21 -25.97
CA PRO A 164 12.69 -2.45 -25.02
C PRO A 164 12.61 -0.94 -25.27
N GLU A 165 12.49 -0.50 -26.52
CA GLU A 165 12.40 0.93 -26.86
C GLU A 165 11.02 1.52 -26.51
N GLY A 166 9.93 0.77 -26.73
CA GLY A 166 8.59 1.23 -26.34
C GLY A 166 8.36 1.30 -24.83
N CYS A 167 9.11 0.50 -24.05
CA CYS A 167 9.07 0.54 -22.59
C CYS A 167 10.09 1.52 -21.98
N ARG A 168 10.95 2.14 -22.80
CA ARG A 168 11.98 3.08 -22.36
C ARG A 168 11.43 4.49 -22.33
N CYS A 169 11.77 5.24 -21.28
CA CYS A 169 11.35 6.64 -21.12
C CYS A 169 12.58 7.54 -20.99
N VAL A 170 12.96 8.17 -22.10
CA VAL A 170 14.14 9.04 -22.20
C VAL A 170 13.98 10.32 -21.38
N ASP A 171 12.75 10.83 -21.26
CA ASP A 171 12.47 12.04 -20.48
C ASP A 171 12.74 11.83 -19.00
N VAL A 172 12.41 10.64 -18.48
CA VAL A 172 12.72 10.24 -17.11
C VAL A 172 14.24 10.10 -16.92
N GLU A 173 14.95 9.50 -17.88
CA GLU A 173 16.41 9.40 -17.80
C GLU A 173 17.07 10.78 -17.78
N ARG A 174 16.62 11.69 -18.65
CA ARG A 174 17.11 13.06 -18.72
C ARG A 174 16.80 13.83 -17.43
N TYR A 175 15.61 13.65 -16.88
CA TYR A 175 15.22 14.27 -15.62
C TYR A 175 16.12 13.80 -14.46
N VAL A 176 16.33 12.49 -14.30
CA VAL A 176 17.20 11.95 -13.24
C VAL A 176 18.63 12.48 -13.38
N ARG A 177 19.18 12.51 -14.60
CA ARG A 177 20.52 13.08 -14.86
C ARG A 177 20.60 14.59 -14.63
N SER A 178 19.50 15.32 -14.86
CA SER A 178 19.43 16.77 -14.62
C SER A 178 19.40 17.11 -13.13
N LEU A 179 18.86 16.22 -12.29
CA LEU A 179 18.86 16.39 -10.84
C LEU A 179 20.23 16.11 -10.23
N ASP A 180 20.84 14.99 -10.63
CA ASP A 180 22.16 14.60 -10.14
C ASP A 180 22.92 13.81 -11.23
N PRO A 181 24.05 14.34 -11.74
CA PRO A 181 24.85 13.65 -12.75
C PRO A 181 25.56 12.39 -12.22
N ASN A 182 25.68 12.22 -10.91
CA ASN A 182 26.37 11.08 -10.31
C ASN A 182 25.49 9.84 -10.16
N LYS A 183 24.15 10.00 -10.17
CA LYS A 183 23.21 8.90 -10.04
C LYS A 183 23.30 7.97 -11.25
N ARG A 184 23.35 6.66 -10.99
CA ARG A 184 23.49 5.65 -12.05
C ARG A 184 22.12 5.13 -12.47
N ILE A 185 21.87 5.09 -13.78
CA ILE A 185 20.67 4.47 -14.35
C ILE A 185 21.05 3.13 -14.96
N VAL A 186 20.42 2.05 -14.50
CA VAL A 186 20.64 0.68 -14.97
C VAL A 186 19.40 0.19 -15.70
N LEU A 187 19.56 -0.24 -16.96
CA LEU A 187 18.48 -0.84 -17.74
C LEU A 187 18.43 -2.35 -17.46
N LEU A 188 17.31 -2.83 -16.94
CA LEU A 188 17.09 -4.25 -16.65
C LEU A 188 16.13 -4.83 -17.68
N LEU A 189 16.65 -5.66 -18.59
CA LEU A 189 15.83 -6.37 -19.56
C LEU A 189 15.12 -7.55 -18.91
N ASN A 190 13.80 -7.51 -18.86
CA ASN A 190 12.93 -8.48 -18.22
C ASN A 190 12.08 -9.23 -19.26
N LYS A 191 11.52 -10.38 -18.88
CA LYS A 191 10.71 -11.26 -19.73
C LYS A 191 11.48 -11.89 -20.90
N MET A 192 12.77 -12.16 -20.70
CA MET A 192 13.56 -12.98 -21.62
C MET A 192 12.99 -14.41 -21.67
N GLY A 193 12.51 -14.84 -22.84
CA GLY A 193 12.01 -16.20 -23.07
C GLY A 193 13.00 -17.04 -23.88
N ALA A 194 12.81 -18.36 -23.90
CA ALA A 194 13.68 -19.27 -24.65
C ALA A 194 13.77 -18.95 -26.16
N HIS A 195 12.69 -18.40 -26.74
CA HIS A 195 12.61 -18.04 -28.15
C HIS A 195 13.35 -16.73 -28.49
N THR A 196 13.45 -15.77 -27.57
CA THR A 196 14.18 -14.51 -27.79
C THR A 196 15.69 -14.67 -27.64
N TRP A 197 16.14 -15.72 -26.95
CA TRP A 197 17.58 -16.03 -26.78
C TRP A 197 18.26 -16.48 -28.07
N ALA A 198 17.54 -17.12 -28.99
CA ALA A 198 18.07 -17.54 -30.29
C ALA A 198 18.34 -16.38 -31.26
N PHE A 199 17.62 -15.26 -31.10
CA PHE A 199 17.73 -14.08 -31.97
C PHE A 199 18.99 -13.23 -31.68
N TRP A 200 19.52 -13.28 -30.46
CA TRP A 200 20.68 -12.47 -30.03
C TRP A 200 22.04 -13.18 -30.16
N ARG A 201 22.06 -14.39 -30.75
CA ARG A 201 23.28 -15.19 -30.94
C ARG A 201 23.78 -15.21 -32.39
N GLY A 202 23.23 -14.34 -33.24
CA GLY A 202 23.62 -14.15 -34.65
C GLY A 202 24.34 -12.82 -34.85
#